data_AF-A0A382DCV9-F1
#
_entry.id   AF-A0A382DCV9-F1
#
_cell.length_a   1.000
_cell.length_b   1.000
_cell.length_c   1.000
_cell.angle_alpha   90.00
_cell.angle_beta   90.00
_cell.angle_gamma   90.00
#
_symmetry.space_group_name_H-M   'P 1'
#
loop_
_entity.id
_entity.type
_entity.pdbx_description
1 polymer ?
#
loop_
_entity_poly.entity_id
_entity_poly.type
_entity_poly.pdbx_seq_one_letter_code
_entity_poly.pdbx_strand_id
1 'polypeptide(L)'
;MFTNKVVGVVGSGLSSYACISRLVLDPSIKIVVLDNDKESVNFIDSIQKKIKEQANYINRLKIFYDFINKKKINRSHQINKSYFGSSIFNEEINGENNFKLYSSNSYGGFSNIWGGVNNTPLKESLDSWPIKYSDLSQYFYKIAKILNVCSEKDNMSSLLKFDYENEYGFNLSPIANEWYRKIKNRISEINKDDIFVGRSQLSLNNDFNKNKFCVECGMCMHGCPHDIIFNSRLKFDDLKRNNQIHYYRDYKVIEFIENKDK
;
A
#
# COMPACT_ATOMS: atom_id res chain seq x y z
N MET A 1 15.86 -29.88 -22.55
CA MET A 1 16.28 -28.96 -21.47
C MET A 1 15.36 -27.76 -21.49
N PHE A 2 14.47 -27.63 -20.49
CA PHE A 2 13.72 -26.38 -20.34
C PHE A 2 14.72 -25.31 -19.89
N THR A 3 15.03 -24.37 -20.76
CA THR A 3 15.72 -23.14 -20.35
C THR A 3 14.77 -22.41 -19.42
N ASN A 4 15.02 -22.45 -18.11
CA ASN A 4 14.23 -21.66 -17.16
C ASN A 4 14.30 -20.20 -17.60
N LYS A 5 13.15 -19.63 -17.99
CA LYS A 5 13.07 -18.22 -18.38
C LYS A 5 13.40 -17.39 -17.14
N VAL A 6 14.34 -16.45 -17.26
CA VAL A 6 14.66 -15.53 -16.17
C VAL A 6 13.97 -14.20 -16.45
N VAL A 7 13.21 -13.70 -15.48
CA VAL A 7 12.56 -12.38 -15.55
C VAL A 7 13.16 -11.49 -14.47
N GLY A 8 13.74 -10.37 -14.88
CA GLY A 8 14.19 -9.30 -13.99
C GLY A 8 13.05 -8.33 -13.70
N VAL A 9 12.81 -8.04 -12.43
CA VAL A 9 11.84 -7.05 -11.94
C VAL A 9 12.60 -5.98 -11.15
N VAL A 10 12.34 -4.71 -11.45
CA VAL A 10 13.01 -3.58 -10.79
C VAL A 10 12.07 -3.00 -9.72
N GLY A 11 12.55 -2.92 -8.49
CA GLY A 11 11.83 -2.42 -7.31
C GLY A 11 10.91 -3.45 -6.65
N SER A 12 10.50 -3.17 -5.42
CA SER A 12 9.57 -4.00 -4.62
C SER A 12 8.26 -3.28 -4.23
N GLY A 13 7.88 -2.24 -4.96
CA GLY A 13 6.62 -1.52 -4.75
C GLY A 13 5.36 -2.31 -5.15
N LEU A 14 4.20 -1.65 -5.07
CA LEU A 14 2.90 -2.24 -5.42
C LEU A 14 2.85 -2.77 -6.85
N SER A 15 3.38 -2.01 -7.82
CA SER A 15 3.40 -2.41 -9.23
C SER A 15 4.25 -3.66 -9.46
N SER A 16 5.43 -3.73 -8.83
CA SER A 16 6.29 -4.91 -8.88
C SER A 16 5.62 -6.12 -8.24
N TYR A 17 4.94 -5.94 -7.10
CA TYR A 17 4.17 -7.02 -6.48
C TYR A 17 3.03 -7.51 -7.39
N ALA A 18 2.28 -6.61 -8.03
CA ALA A 18 1.22 -6.98 -8.97
C ALA A 18 1.77 -7.85 -10.12
N CYS A 19 2.90 -7.45 -10.72
CA CYS A 19 3.61 -8.24 -11.74
C CYS A 19 4.02 -9.62 -11.22
N ILE A 20 4.73 -9.66 -10.08
CA ILE A 20 5.26 -10.90 -9.51
C ILE A 20 4.14 -11.84 -9.08
N SER A 21 3.02 -11.32 -8.55
CA SER A 21 1.86 -12.13 -8.15
C SER A 21 1.29 -12.98 -9.28
N ARG A 22 1.54 -12.59 -10.54
CA ARG A 22 1.21 -13.38 -11.73
C ARG A 22 2.36 -14.28 -12.17
N LEU A 23 3.60 -13.77 -12.21
CA LEU A 23 4.76 -14.53 -12.65
C LEU A 23 4.99 -15.80 -11.80
N VAL A 24 4.77 -15.73 -10.49
CA VAL A 24 4.97 -16.87 -9.57
C VAL A 24 4.03 -18.04 -9.81
N LEU A 25 2.98 -17.87 -10.64
CA LEU A 25 2.08 -18.95 -11.01
C LEU A 25 2.67 -19.86 -12.10
N ASP A 26 3.75 -19.44 -12.76
CA ASP A 26 4.49 -20.26 -13.72
C ASP A 26 5.81 -20.74 -13.08
N PRO A 27 5.90 -22.02 -12.67
CA PRO A 27 7.08 -22.56 -12.02
C PRO A 27 8.32 -22.65 -12.93
N SER A 28 8.16 -22.45 -14.25
CA SER A 28 9.29 -22.43 -15.19
C SER A 28 10.03 -21.07 -15.22
N ILE A 29 9.45 -20.04 -14.59
CA ILE A 29 10.02 -18.70 -14.54
C ILE A 29 10.84 -18.54 -13.27
N LYS A 30 12.13 -18.24 -13.43
CA LYS A 30 12.98 -17.75 -12.35
C LYS A 30 12.85 -16.23 -12.26
N ILE A 31 12.42 -15.74 -11.11
CA ILE A 31 12.18 -14.30 -10.89
C ILE A 31 13.35 -13.71 -10.11
N VAL A 32 13.96 -12.65 -10.65
CA VAL A 32 15.01 -11.87 -9.99
C VAL A 32 14.48 -10.47 -9.74
N VAL A 33 14.59 -9.99 -8.50
CA VAL A 33 14.14 -8.66 -8.09
C VAL A 33 15.36 -7.84 -7.70
N LEU A 34 15.57 -6.71 -8.38
CA LEU A 34 16.63 -5.75 -8.08
C LEU A 34 15.99 -4.52 -7.44
N ASP A 35 16.38 -4.16 -6.21
CA ASP A 35 15.78 -3.05 -5.50
C ASP A 35 16.82 -2.12 -4.87
N ASN A 36 16.55 -0.80 -4.95
CA ASN A 36 17.37 0.25 -4.35
C ASN A 36 16.94 0.49 -2.88
N ASP A 37 16.69 -0.59 -2.15
CA ASP A 37 16.30 -0.55 -0.74
C ASP A 37 17.49 -0.16 0.14
N LYS A 38 17.48 1.08 0.62
CA LYS A 38 18.49 1.66 1.52
C LYS A 38 18.08 1.61 3.00
N GLU A 39 17.04 0.85 3.36
CA GLU A 39 16.50 0.86 4.72
C GLU A 39 17.42 0.14 5.73
N SER A 40 17.68 0.76 6.89
CA SER A 40 18.37 0.08 7.99
C SER A 40 17.36 -0.73 8.84
N VAL A 41 17.40 -2.06 8.67
CA VAL A 41 16.41 -3.01 9.21
C VAL A 41 16.30 -2.95 10.75
N ASN A 42 17.39 -2.65 11.46
CA ASN A 42 17.50 -2.92 12.90
C ASN A 42 16.68 -2.00 13.82
N PHE A 43 16.24 -0.81 13.37
CA PHE A 43 15.54 0.11 14.29
C PHE A 43 14.01 0.00 14.24
N ILE A 44 13.44 -0.35 13.08
CA ILE A 44 11.98 -0.40 12.87
C ILE A 44 11.35 -1.47 13.76
N ASP A 45 11.89 -2.67 13.76
CA ASP A 45 11.37 -3.79 14.57
C ASP A 45 11.35 -3.45 16.06
N SER A 46 12.38 -2.73 16.53
CA SER A 46 12.52 -2.34 17.93
C SER A 46 11.45 -1.36 18.40
N ILE A 47 11.10 -0.37 17.55
CA ILE A 47 10.09 0.64 17.88
C ILE A 47 8.68 0.10 17.66
N GLN A 48 8.48 -0.69 16.59
CA GLN A 48 7.22 -1.36 16.29
C GLN A 48 6.77 -2.23 17.47
N LYS A 49 7.67 -3.07 17.99
CA LYS A 49 7.38 -3.94 19.15
C LYS A 49 6.94 -3.12 20.37
N LYS A 50 7.71 -2.07 20.72
CA LYS A 50 7.39 -1.21 21.88
C LYS A 50 6.04 -0.51 21.75
N ILE A 51 5.71 -0.03 20.54
CA ILE A 51 4.42 0.60 20.26
C ILE A 51 3.28 -0.43 20.39
N LYS A 52 3.47 -1.63 19.84
CA LYS A 52 2.49 -2.72 19.84
C LYS A 52 2.10 -3.16 21.26
N GLU A 53 3.03 -3.13 22.19
CA GLU A 53 2.82 -3.50 23.60
C GLU A 53 1.98 -2.47 24.39
N GLN A 54 1.79 -1.26 23.87
CA GLN A 54 1.00 -0.24 24.56
C GLN A 54 -0.50 -0.36 24.25
N ALA A 55 -1.32 -0.25 25.29
CA ALA A 55 -2.78 -0.34 25.18
C ALA A 55 -3.40 0.96 24.62
N ASN A 56 -2.91 2.13 25.01
CA ASN A 56 -3.53 3.41 24.66
C ASN A 56 -2.74 4.22 23.61
N TYR A 57 -3.47 5.00 22.82
CA TYR A 57 -2.92 5.81 21.74
C TYR A 57 -1.88 6.85 22.19
N ILE A 58 -2.10 7.52 23.33
CA ILE A 58 -1.20 8.56 23.83
C ILE A 58 0.17 7.99 24.20
N ASN A 59 0.22 6.82 24.83
CA ASN A 59 1.47 6.14 25.17
C ASN A 59 2.20 5.65 23.92
N ARG A 60 1.46 5.16 22.90
CA ARG A 60 2.05 4.82 21.59
C ARG A 60 2.73 6.04 20.95
N LEU A 61 2.06 7.20 20.96
CA LEU A 61 2.61 8.44 20.44
C LEU A 61 3.82 8.92 21.24
N LYS A 62 3.77 8.86 22.59
CA LYS A 62 4.91 9.22 23.44
C LYS A 62 6.14 8.39 23.08
N ILE A 63 6.00 7.07 23.02
CA ILE A 63 7.08 6.15 22.62
C ILE A 63 7.62 6.51 21.23
N PHE A 64 6.73 6.75 20.25
CA PHE A 64 7.13 7.15 18.92
C PHE A 64 7.92 8.46 18.93
N TYR A 65 7.38 9.54 19.51
CA TYR A 65 8.03 10.84 19.48
C TYR A 65 9.31 10.91 20.33
N ASP A 66 9.37 10.21 21.46
CA ASP A 66 10.59 10.06 22.25
C ASP A 66 11.69 9.37 21.43
N PHE A 67 11.32 8.33 20.67
CA PHE A 67 12.23 7.65 19.76
C PHE A 67 12.74 8.57 18.64
N ILE A 68 11.82 9.28 17.96
CA ILE A 68 12.17 10.26 16.91
C ILE A 68 13.13 11.33 17.44
N ASN A 69 12.83 11.88 18.63
CA ASN A 69 13.67 12.90 19.29
C ASN A 69 15.05 12.37 19.65
N LYS A 70 15.13 11.19 20.28
CA LYS A 70 16.39 10.57 20.68
C LYS A 70 17.29 10.25 19.48
N LYS A 71 16.69 9.84 18.37
CA LYS A 71 17.41 9.53 17.12
C LYS A 71 17.73 10.78 16.29
N LYS A 72 17.29 11.97 16.72
CA LYS A 72 17.42 13.23 15.97
C LYS A 72 16.92 13.08 14.52
N ILE A 73 15.86 12.29 14.34
CA ILE A 73 15.26 12.09 13.02
C ILE A 73 14.66 13.42 12.58
N ASN A 74 15.11 13.91 11.42
CA ASN A 74 14.61 15.15 10.87
C ASN A 74 13.09 15.04 10.66
N ARG A 75 12.34 16.08 11.04
CA ARG A 75 10.89 16.15 10.87
C ARG A 75 10.46 17.06 9.72
N SER A 76 11.40 17.73 9.06
CA SER A 76 11.14 18.59 7.90
C SER A 76 10.83 17.77 6.64
N HIS A 77 10.03 16.73 6.76
CA HIS A 77 9.57 15.96 5.62
C HIS A 77 8.40 16.69 4.98
N GLN A 78 8.41 16.76 3.65
CA GLN A 78 7.26 17.27 2.91
C GLN A 78 6.09 16.30 2.95
N ILE A 79 6.37 14.99 3.08
CA ILE A 79 5.35 13.97 3.34
C ILE A 79 5.19 13.79 4.86
N ASN A 80 3.99 14.12 5.37
CA ASN A 80 3.67 14.04 6.80
C ASN A 80 3.52 12.61 7.34
N LYS A 81 3.29 11.62 6.46
CA LYS A 81 3.18 10.21 6.84
C LYS A 81 4.56 9.56 6.84
N SER A 82 4.86 8.82 7.91
CA SER A 82 6.13 8.11 8.08
C SER A 82 5.92 6.62 8.30
N TYR A 83 6.96 5.84 8.02
CA TYR A 83 7.03 4.43 8.40
C TYR A 83 8.02 4.28 9.56
N PHE A 84 7.50 4.39 10.78
CA PHE A 84 8.27 4.33 12.03
C PHE A 84 9.44 5.33 12.10
N GLY A 85 9.26 6.51 11.50
CA GLY A 85 10.30 7.56 11.44
C GLY A 85 11.29 7.43 10.29
N SER A 86 11.17 6.42 9.44
CA SER A 86 12.00 6.29 8.24
C SER A 86 11.73 7.42 7.25
N SER A 87 12.80 8.03 6.72
CA SER A 87 12.79 9.20 5.84
C SER A 87 13.06 8.88 4.36
N ILE A 88 13.37 7.62 4.05
CA ILE A 88 13.84 7.14 2.73
C ILE A 88 12.77 7.19 1.60
N PHE A 89 11.64 7.82 1.89
CA PHE A 89 10.52 8.07 0.97
C PHE A 89 10.50 9.51 0.43
N ASN A 90 11.45 10.35 0.83
CA ASN A 90 11.50 11.77 0.48
C ASN A 90 12.74 12.16 -0.34
N GLU A 91 13.36 11.22 -1.07
CA GLU A 91 14.43 11.58 -2.02
C GLU A 91 13.79 12.26 -3.24
N GLU A 92 13.95 13.58 -3.34
CA GLU A 92 13.47 14.38 -4.45
C GLU A 92 14.25 14.02 -5.72
N ILE A 93 13.56 13.51 -6.74
CA ILE A 93 14.21 12.99 -7.96
C ILE A 93 14.17 13.93 -9.14
N ASN A 94 13.22 14.88 -9.16
CA ASN A 94 13.13 15.97 -10.13
C ASN A 94 12.03 16.94 -9.68
N GLY A 95 12.28 18.23 -9.80
CA GLY A 95 11.25 19.24 -9.57
C GLY A 95 11.44 20.42 -10.49
N GLU A 96 10.61 20.50 -11.53
CA GLU A 96 10.46 21.71 -12.34
C GLU A 96 9.22 22.48 -11.85
N ASN A 97 9.25 23.81 -11.92
CA ASN A 97 8.09 24.67 -11.71
C ASN A 97 7.27 24.40 -10.43
N ASN A 98 7.92 24.41 -9.25
CA ASN A 98 7.31 24.16 -7.94
C ASN A 98 6.67 22.76 -7.76
N PHE A 99 6.78 21.87 -8.74
CA PHE A 99 6.34 20.49 -8.61
C PHE A 99 7.49 19.66 -8.05
N LYS A 100 7.24 18.90 -6.98
CA LYS A 100 8.28 18.06 -6.37
C LYS A 100 7.91 16.59 -6.50
N LEU A 101 8.77 15.81 -7.16
CA LEU A 101 8.63 14.37 -7.26
C LEU A 101 9.55 13.69 -6.25
N TYR A 102 8.99 12.74 -5.52
CA TYR A 102 9.72 11.93 -4.57
C TYR A 102 9.85 10.49 -5.05
N SER A 103 10.97 9.88 -4.69
CA SER A 103 11.18 8.44 -4.82
C SER A 103 11.21 7.77 -3.46
N SER A 104 10.93 6.46 -3.47
CA SER A 104 11.07 5.60 -2.31
C SER A 104 12.20 4.61 -2.54
N ASN A 105 13.26 4.75 -1.74
CA ASN A 105 14.38 3.81 -1.67
C ASN A 105 14.19 2.84 -0.50
N SER A 106 12.97 2.29 -0.37
CA SER A 106 12.58 1.39 0.71
C SER A 106 12.09 0.07 0.12
N TYR A 107 12.43 -1.03 0.78
CA TYR A 107 11.78 -2.31 0.54
C TYR A 107 10.26 -2.23 0.84
N GLY A 108 9.44 -2.49 -0.18
CA GLY A 108 7.99 -2.24 -0.21
C GLY A 108 7.58 -0.93 -0.90
N GLY A 109 8.55 -0.07 -1.26
CA GLY A 109 8.32 1.23 -1.89
C GLY A 109 7.35 2.12 -1.10
N PHE A 110 6.51 2.86 -1.82
CA PHE A 110 5.49 3.73 -1.20
C PHE A 110 4.37 3.01 -0.46
N SER A 111 4.26 1.67 -0.55
CA SER A 111 3.27 0.93 0.25
C SER A 111 3.57 0.94 1.76
N ASN A 112 4.76 1.39 2.16
CA ASN A 112 5.09 1.65 3.56
C ASN A 112 4.41 2.92 4.11
N ILE A 113 4.09 3.89 3.25
CA ILE A 113 3.57 5.21 3.67
C ILE A 113 2.25 5.62 2.98
N TRP A 114 1.63 4.75 2.20
CA TRP A 114 0.30 4.98 1.63
C TRP A 114 -0.85 4.78 2.63
N GLY A 115 -2.06 5.21 2.27
CA GLY A 115 -3.27 5.06 3.10
C GLY A 115 -3.98 3.71 2.98
N GLY A 116 -3.58 2.87 2.03
CA GLY A 116 -4.29 1.63 1.68
C GLY A 116 -5.60 1.85 0.92
N VAL A 117 -5.98 3.10 0.61
CA VAL A 117 -7.18 3.40 -0.18
C VAL A 117 -7.07 2.79 -1.56
N ASN A 118 -8.11 2.07 -1.98
CA ASN A 118 -8.12 1.33 -3.23
C ASN A 118 -9.48 1.45 -3.92
N ASN A 119 -9.56 2.39 -4.85
CA ASN A 119 -10.74 2.65 -5.66
C ASN A 119 -10.47 2.24 -7.11
N THR A 120 -11.52 1.86 -7.83
CA THR A 120 -11.47 1.68 -9.28
C THR A 120 -11.52 3.04 -9.99
N PRO A 121 -10.86 3.19 -11.15
CA PRO A 121 -11.05 4.38 -11.96
C PRO A 121 -12.51 4.44 -12.44
N LEU A 122 -13.06 5.65 -12.58
CA LEU A 122 -14.34 5.83 -13.27
C LEU A 122 -14.16 5.51 -14.75
N LYS A 123 -15.24 5.09 -15.42
CA LYS A 123 -15.19 4.73 -16.84
C LYS A 123 -14.71 5.92 -17.68
N GLU A 124 -15.27 7.08 -17.38
CA GLU A 124 -15.05 8.34 -18.06
C GLU A 124 -13.59 8.83 -17.88
N SER A 125 -12.92 8.41 -16.80
CA SER A 125 -11.50 8.71 -16.56
C SER A 125 -10.55 8.04 -17.55
N LEU A 126 -11.02 7.02 -18.28
CA LEU A 126 -10.22 6.28 -19.27
C LEU A 126 -10.60 6.62 -20.72
N ASP A 127 -11.53 7.54 -20.96
CA ASP A 127 -12.03 7.83 -22.31
C ASP A 127 -10.93 8.36 -23.26
N SER A 128 -9.91 9.02 -22.71
CA SER A 128 -8.76 9.54 -23.47
C SER A 128 -7.56 8.57 -23.54
N TRP A 129 -7.65 7.42 -22.89
CA TRP A 129 -6.55 6.46 -22.82
C TRP A 129 -6.55 5.54 -24.04
N PRO A 130 -5.39 4.99 -24.45
CA PRO A 130 -5.30 4.03 -25.55
C PRO A 130 -5.83 2.62 -25.19
N ILE A 131 -6.54 2.48 -24.07
CA ILE A 131 -7.10 1.23 -23.54
C ILE A 131 -8.53 1.48 -23.08
N LYS A 132 -9.44 0.52 -23.28
CA LYS A 132 -10.84 0.66 -22.87
C LYS A 132 -11.00 0.29 -21.40
N TYR A 133 -12.00 0.88 -20.75
CA TYR A 133 -12.41 0.46 -19.41
C TYR A 133 -12.68 -1.04 -19.32
N SER A 134 -13.33 -1.63 -20.34
CA SER A 134 -13.59 -3.07 -20.40
C SER A 134 -12.34 -3.93 -20.42
N ASP A 135 -11.22 -3.40 -20.93
CA ASP A 135 -9.95 -4.13 -20.98
C ASP A 135 -9.36 -4.26 -19.58
N LEU A 136 -9.60 -3.27 -18.71
CA LEU A 136 -9.12 -3.24 -17.32
C LEU A 136 -10.12 -3.83 -16.32
N SER A 137 -11.42 -3.62 -16.50
CA SER A 137 -12.45 -3.91 -15.49
C SER A 137 -12.52 -5.40 -15.13
N GLN A 138 -12.18 -6.28 -16.07
CA GLN A 138 -12.04 -7.72 -15.84
C GLN A 138 -10.95 -8.09 -14.81
N TYR A 139 -10.03 -7.18 -14.50
CA TYR A 139 -8.94 -7.38 -13.54
C TYR A 139 -9.21 -6.77 -12.16
N PHE A 140 -10.23 -5.91 -12.00
CA PHE A 140 -10.48 -5.22 -10.73
C PHE A 140 -10.76 -6.21 -9.59
N TYR A 141 -11.59 -7.23 -9.82
CA TYR A 141 -11.84 -8.28 -8.82
C TYR A 141 -10.55 -9.03 -8.45
N LYS A 142 -9.71 -9.34 -9.44
CA LYS A 142 -8.46 -10.10 -9.24
C LYS A 142 -7.49 -9.29 -8.40
N ILE A 143 -7.31 -8.01 -8.72
CA ILE A 143 -6.45 -7.08 -7.98
C ILE A 143 -6.96 -6.90 -6.56
N ALA A 144 -8.27 -6.73 -6.38
CA ALA A 144 -8.84 -6.54 -5.06
C ALA A 144 -8.70 -7.78 -4.16
N LYS A 145 -8.79 -8.98 -4.73
CA LYS A 145 -8.47 -10.22 -4.02
C LYS A 145 -6.99 -10.29 -3.63
N ILE A 146 -6.09 -9.90 -4.53
CA ILE A 146 -4.63 -9.86 -4.28
C ILE A 146 -4.27 -8.87 -3.16
N LEU A 147 -4.93 -7.71 -3.15
CA LEU A 147 -4.70 -6.62 -2.20
C LEU A 147 -5.58 -6.72 -0.94
N ASN A 148 -6.47 -7.71 -0.89
CA ASN A 148 -7.47 -7.91 0.15
C ASN A 148 -8.25 -6.62 0.47
N VAL A 149 -8.92 -6.08 -0.57
CA VAL A 149 -9.71 -4.86 -0.47
C VAL A 149 -10.99 -5.14 0.29
N CYS A 150 -11.19 -4.39 1.37
CA CYS A 150 -12.40 -4.32 2.15
C CYS A 150 -13.26 -3.15 1.66
N SER A 151 -14.56 -3.39 1.50
CA SER A 151 -15.53 -2.35 1.12
C SER A 151 -16.83 -2.51 1.89
N GLU A 152 -17.64 -1.44 1.90
CA GLU A 152 -19.01 -1.48 2.40
C GLU A 152 -19.95 -1.27 1.21
N LYS A 153 -21.09 -1.97 1.20
CA LYS A 153 -22.14 -1.71 0.21
C LYS A 153 -22.91 -0.47 0.63
N ASP A 154 -22.50 0.68 0.12
CA ASP A 154 -23.06 1.98 0.48
C ASP A 154 -23.32 2.87 -0.75
N ASN A 155 -23.51 4.17 -0.55
CA ASN A 155 -23.82 5.08 -1.65
C ASN A 155 -22.69 5.20 -2.68
N MET A 156 -21.42 5.00 -2.30
CA MET A 156 -20.30 4.95 -3.24
C MET A 156 -20.34 3.71 -4.16
N SER A 157 -20.96 2.61 -3.74
CA SER A 157 -21.11 1.41 -4.56
C SER A 157 -21.79 1.69 -5.90
N SER A 158 -22.75 2.62 -5.92
CA SER A 158 -23.47 3.01 -7.14
C SER A 158 -22.58 3.73 -8.16
N LEU A 159 -21.60 4.50 -7.67
CA LEU A 159 -20.64 5.23 -8.49
C LEU A 159 -19.53 4.29 -9.00
N LEU A 160 -18.95 3.50 -8.10
CA LEU A 160 -17.82 2.62 -8.43
C LEU A 160 -18.26 1.38 -9.22
N LYS A 161 -19.56 1.06 -9.21
CA LYS A 161 -20.20 -0.08 -9.89
C LYS A 161 -19.46 -1.40 -9.63
N PHE A 162 -18.89 -1.50 -8.43
CA PHE A 162 -18.00 -2.59 -8.05
C PHE A 162 -18.00 -2.75 -6.51
N ASP A 163 -18.49 -3.89 -6.03
CA ASP A 163 -18.56 -4.23 -4.61
C ASP A 163 -17.59 -5.37 -4.28
N TYR A 164 -16.81 -5.23 -3.20
CA TYR A 164 -15.94 -6.28 -2.66
C TYR A 164 -16.54 -6.90 -1.41
N GLU A 165 -16.25 -8.19 -1.19
CA GLU A 165 -16.88 -8.99 -0.13
C GLU A 165 -16.07 -9.05 1.17
N ASN A 166 -14.86 -8.48 1.22
CA ASN A 166 -14.03 -8.58 2.42
C ASN A 166 -14.47 -7.59 3.51
N GLU A 167 -14.49 -8.07 4.74
CA GLU A 167 -14.85 -7.28 5.91
C GLU A 167 -13.68 -6.46 6.44
N TYR A 168 -13.97 -5.24 6.93
CA TYR A 168 -12.96 -4.36 7.54
C TYR A 168 -12.43 -4.90 8.87
N GLY A 169 -13.26 -5.57 9.68
CA GLY A 169 -12.87 -6.03 11.02
C GLY A 169 -12.67 -4.93 12.06
N PHE A 170 -13.16 -3.71 11.80
CA PHE A 170 -13.17 -2.57 12.73
C PHE A 170 -14.28 -1.57 12.38
N ASN A 171 -14.59 -0.66 13.30
CA ASN A 171 -15.66 0.33 13.13
C ASN A 171 -15.12 1.68 12.65
N LEU A 172 -16.00 2.53 12.13
CA LEU A 172 -15.66 3.94 11.97
C LEU A 172 -15.34 4.56 13.33
N SER A 173 -14.41 5.52 13.37
CA SER A 173 -14.16 6.27 14.60
C SER A 173 -15.45 6.99 15.06
N PRO A 174 -15.63 7.28 16.35
CA PRO A 174 -16.87 7.90 16.84
C PRO A 174 -17.25 9.19 16.08
N ILE A 175 -16.26 10.02 15.76
CA ILE A 175 -16.45 11.24 14.98
C ILE A 175 -16.88 10.90 13.55
N ALA A 176 -16.16 10.01 12.86
CA ALA A 176 -16.49 9.62 11.49
C ALA A 176 -17.88 8.96 11.40
N ASN A 177 -18.24 8.12 12.37
CA ASN A 177 -19.53 7.46 12.43
C ASN A 177 -20.68 8.46 12.62
N GLU A 178 -20.51 9.44 13.50
CA GLU A 178 -21.52 10.49 13.72
C GLU A 178 -21.72 11.35 12.46
N TRP A 179 -20.64 11.72 11.79
CA TRP A 179 -20.72 12.41 10.49
C TRP A 179 -21.41 11.57 9.43
N TYR A 180 -21.00 10.30 9.28
CA TYR A 180 -21.55 9.38 8.30
C TYR A 180 -23.05 9.15 8.51
N ARG A 181 -23.49 8.98 9.76
CA ARG A 181 -24.91 8.84 10.12
C ARG A 181 -25.73 10.06 9.72
N LYS A 182 -25.23 11.28 9.96
CA LYS A 182 -25.91 12.52 9.57
C LYS A 182 -26.05 12.64 8.05
N ILE A 183 -24.99 12.31 7.32
CA ILE A 183 -24.97 12.35 5.86
C ILE A 183 -25.92 11.31 5.27
N LYS A 184 -25.93 10.09 5.80
CA LYS A 184 -26.77 8.98 5.32
C LYS A 184 -28.26 9.33 5.31
N ASN A 185 -28.72 10.12 6.28
CA ASN A 185 -30.11 10.58 6.35
C ASN A 185 -30.49 11.58 5.23
N ARG A 186 -29.50 12.16 4.55
CA ARG A 186 -29.68 13.16 3.48
C ARG A 186 -29.12 12.70 2.14
N ILE A 187 -28.81 11.40 1.99
CA ILE A 187 -28.07 10.89 0.83
C ILE A 187 -28.80 11.15 -0.49
N SER A 188 -30.14 11.07 -0.50
CA SER A 188 -30.95 11.34 -1.68
C SER A 188 -30.97 12.82 -2.07
N GLU A 189 -30.74 13.74 -1.13
CA GLU A 189 -30.58 15.17 -1.43
C GLU A 189 -29.19 15.43 -2.01
N ILE A 190 -28.15 14.87 -1.36
CA ILE A 190 -26.75 15.04 -1.75
C ILE A 190 -26.48 14.46 -3.15
N ASN A 191 -27.07 13.31 -3.49
CA ASN A 191 -26.93 12.71 -4.81
C ASN A 191 -27.53 13.57 -5.94
N LYS A 192 -28.44 14.52 -5.66
CA LYS A 192 -28.96 15.43 -6.69
C LYS A 192 -27.90 16.38 -7.22
N ASP A 193 -26.85 16.59 -6.44
CA ASP A 193 -25.70 17.42 -6.79
C ASP A 193 -24.51 16.57 -7.29
N ASP A 194 -24.74 15.30 -7.67
CA ASP A 194 -23.72 14.34 -8.10
C ASP A 194 -22.59 14.09 -7.07
N ILE A 195 -22.89 14.29 -5.78
CA ILE A 195 -21.98 13.99 -4.68
C ILE A 195 -22.31 12.61 -4.13
N PHE A 196 -21.29 11.75 -4.02
CA PHE A 196 -21.41 10.41 -3.45
C PHE A 196 -20.57 10.30 -2.18
N VAL A 197 -21.13 9.70 -1.13
CA VAL A 197 -20.46 9.54 0.17
C VAL A 197 -20.55 8.10 0.65
N GLY A 198 -19.41 7.55 1.05
CA GLY A 198 -19.30 6.17 1.52
C GLY A 198 -18.05 5.96 2.36
N ARG A 199 -17.96 4.79 2.96
CA ARG A 199 -16.77 4.33 3.66
C ARG A 199 -15.67 4.02 2.65
N SER A 200 -14.47 4.53 2.90
CA SER A 200 -13.32 4.32 2.01
C SER A 200 -13.01 2.83 1.84
N GLN A 201 -12.85 2.39 0.59
CA GLN A 201 -12.39 1.05 0.26
C GLN A 201 -10.89 0.92 0.62
N LEU A 202 -10.53 -0.06 1.43
CA LEU A 202 -9.18 -0.19 2.01
C LEU A 202 -8.57 -1.56 1.75
N SER A 203 -7.31 -1.59 1.30
CA SER A 203 -6.48 -2.80 1.20
C SER A 203 -5.87 -3.11 2.57
N LEU A 204 -6.28 -4.22 3.17
CA LEU A 204 -5.90 -4.60 4.54
C LEU A 204 -5.37 -6.03 4.60
N ASN A 205 -4.37 -6.33 5.42
CA ASN A 205 -3.90 -7.69 5.68
C ASN A 205 -4.73 -8.40 6.77
N ASN A 206 -6.06 -8.23 6.74
CA ASN A 206 -6.95 -8.92 7.66
C ASN A 206 -6.91 -10.43 7.41
N ASP A 207 -6.84 -11.21 8.48
CA ASP A 207 -6.97 -12.67 8.50
C ASP A 207 -7.74 -13.03 9.78
N PHE A 208 -9.06 -13.15 9.64
CA PHE A 208 -9.98 -13.43 10.75
C PHE A 208 -9.73 -14.81 11.36
N ASN A 209 -9.27 -15.79 10.57
CA ASN A 209 -8.92 -17.13 11.08
C ASN A 209 -7.71 -17.09 12.02
N LYS A 210 -6.84 -16.08 11.87
CA LYS A 210 -5.66 -15.88 12.74
C LYS A 210 -5.83 -14.74 13.73
N ASN A 211 -7.05 -14.23 13.92
CA ASN A 211 -7.33 -13.05 14.75
C ASN A 211 -6.43 -11.84 14.41
N LYS A 212 -6.10 -11.67 13.11
CA LYS A 212 -5.29 -10.56 12.62
C LYS A 212 -6.21 -9.56 11.94
N PHE A 213 -6.59 -8.50 12.65
CA PHE A 213 -7.39 -7.39 12.10
C PHE A 213 -7.00 -6.09 12.81
N CYS A 214 -7.53 -4.96 12.32
CA CYS A 214 -7.25 -3.65 12.90
C CYS A 214 -7.71 -3.59 14.35
N VAL A 215 -6.80 -3.25 15.27
CA VAL A 215 -7.12 -3.03 16.69
C VAL A 215 -7.35 -1.55 17.02
N GLU A 216 -7.68 -0.75 16.00
CA GLU A 216 -8.03 0.67 16.12
C GLU A 216 -6.95 1.51 16.85
N CYS A 217 -5.67 1.17 16.61
CA CYS A 217 -4.56 1.67 17.43
C CYS A 217 -4.22 3.17 17.25
N GLY A 218 -4.74 3.82 16.20
CA GLY A 218 -4.49 5.22 15.86
C GLY A 218 -3.15 5.52 15.18
N MET A 219 -2.28 4.52 14.97
CA MET A 219 -0.90 4.74 14.50
C MET A 219 -0.73 4.81 12.97
N CYS A 220 -1.82 4.88 12.20
CA CYS A 220 -1.80 4.76 10.73
C CYS A 220 -0.90 5.80 10.03
N MET A 221 -0.65 6.97 10.63
CA MET A 221 0.24 8.01 10.09
C MET A 221 1.74 7.81 10.42
N HIS A 222 2.04 6.88 11.32
CA HIS A 222 3.36 6.67 11.91
C HIS A 222 3.95 5.28 11.58
N GLY A 223 3.19 4.43 10.88
CA GLY A 223 3.47 3.01 10.69
C GLY A 223 2.50 2.16 11.50
N CYS A 224 1.86 1.17 10.87
CA CYS A 224 0.91 0.29 11.55
C CYS A 224 1.66 -0.78 12.36
N PRO A 225 1.61 -0.79 13.70
CA PRO A 225 2.39 -1.73 14.50
C PRO A 225 1.90 -3.18 14.41
N HIS A 226 0.73 -3.39 13.82
CA HIS A 226 0.10 -4.70 13.62
C HIS A 226 0.14 -5.19 12.17
N ASP A 227 0.80 -4.45 11.26
CA ASP A 227 0.95 -4.82 9.86
C ASP A 227 -0.40 -5.04 9.13
N ILE A 228 -1.41 -4.25 9.51
CA ILE A 228 -2.79 -4.38 9.01
C ILE A 228 -3.03 -3.60 7.73
N ILE A 229 -2.45 -2.41 7.54
CA ILE A 229 -2.51 -1.75 6.23
C ILE A 229 -1.73 -2.62 5.25
N PHE A 230 -2.31 -2.95 4.10
CA PHE A 230 -1.61 -3.76 3.09
C PHE A 230 -0.26 -3.11 2.78
N ASN A 231 0.78 -3.93 2.67
CA ASN A 231 2.13 -3.47 2.36
C ASN A 231 2.80 -4.55 1.51
N SER A 232 3.34 -4.19 0.34
CA SER A 232 3.98 -5.15 -0.55
C SER A 232 5.19 -5.80 0.11
N ARG A 233 5.88 -5.10 1.02
CA ARG A 233 6.99 -5.64 1.83
C ARG A 233 6.68 -7.01 2.41
N LEU A 234 5.53 -7.13 3.07
CA LEU A 234 5.11 -8.35 3.75
C LEU A 234 4.85 -9.48 2.76
N LYS A 235 4.36 -9.14 1.56
CA LYS A 235 4.15 -10.12 0.49
C LYS A 235 5.46 -10.56 -0.14
N PHE A 236 6.41 -9.64 -0.33
CA PHE A 236 7.76 -10.00 -0.76
C PHE A 236 8.48 -10.87 0.29
N ASP A 237 8.25 -10.65 1.59
CA ASP A 237 8.81 -11.50 2.64
C ASP A 237 8.27 -12.94 2.56
N ASP A 238 6.98 -13.10 2.29
CA ASP A 238 6.38 -14.41 2.02
C ASP A 238 7.00 -15.08 0.78
N LEU A 239 7.13 -14.34 -0.32
CA LEU A 239 7.73 -14.83 -1.57
C LEU A 239 9.20 -15.25 -1.40
N LYS A 240 9.99 -14.47 -0.64
CA LYS A 240 11.38 -14.79 -0.30
C LYS A 240 11.46 -16.06 0.56
N ARG A 241 10.64 -16.13 1.60
CA ARG A 241 10.60 -17.27 2.53
C ARG A 241 10.22 -18.58 1.83
N ASN A 242 9.37 -18.49 0.80
CA ASN A 242 8.96 -19.64 -0.02
C ASN A 242 9.90 -19.91 -1.21
N ASN A 243 11.05 -19.21 -1.32
CA ASN A 243 12.00 -19.32 -2.42
C ASN A 243 11.39 -19.10 -3.82
N GLN A 244 10.33 -18.29 -3.92
CA GLN A 244 9.65 -18.00 -5.18
C GLN A 244 10.33 -16.87 -5.97
N ILE A 245 11.19 -16.08 -5.32
CA ILE A 245 11.94 -14.98 -5.93
C ILE A 245 13.38 -14.94 -5.39
N HIS A 246 14.30 -14.40 -6.20
CA HIS A 246 15.63 -13.99 -5.76
C HIS A 246 15.67 -12.48 -5.61
N TYR A 247 15.71 -11.99 -4.39
CA TYR A 247 15.71 -10.56 -4.08
C TYR A 247 17.13 -10.05 -3.81
N TYR A 248 17.53 -9.00 -4.50
CA TYR A 248 18.81 -8.30 -4.34
C TYR A 248 18.56 -6.87 -3.89
N ARG A 249 19.07 -6.54 -2.69
CA ARG A 249 19.00 -5.20 -2.10
C ARG A 249 20.22 -4.36 -2.48
N ASP A 250 20.11 -3.04 -2.36
CA ASP A 250 21.17 -2.07 -2.68
C ASP A 250 21.59 -2.06 -4.17
N TYR A 251 20.68 -2.49 -5.07
CA TYR A 251 20.91 -2.44 -6.52
C TYR A 251 20.03 -1.36 -7.16
N LYS A 252 20.63 -0.22 -7.47
CA LYS A 252 20.01 0.80 -8.31
C LYS A 252 20.24 0.47 -9.78
N VAL A 253 19.18 0.11 -10.49
CA VAL A 253 19.23 -0.01 -11.96
C VAL A 253 19.34 1.38 -12.55
N ILE A 254 20.39 1.61 -13.36
CA ILE A 254 20.68 2.90 -13.98
C ILE A 254 20.33 2.93 -15.46
N GLU A 255 20.40 1.79 -16.15
CA GLU A 255 20.14 1.69 -17.59
C GLU A 255 19.72 0.25 -17.96
N PHE A 256 19.03 0.14 -19.09
CA PHE A 256 18.79 -1.14 -19.78
C PHE A 256 19.54 -1.10 -21.10
N ILE A 257 20.37 -2.11 -21.35
CA ILE A 257 21.11 -2.25 -22.61
C ILE A 257 20.43 -3.33 -23.43
N GLU A 258 19.94 -2.97 -24.61
CA GLU A 258 19.46 -3.93 -25.58
C GLU A 258 20.66 -4.65 -26.20
N ASN A 259 20.70 -5.96 -26.05
CA ASN A 259 21.61 -6.77 -26.84
C ASN A 259 21.06 -6.80 -28.26
N LYS A 260 21.83 -6.32 -29.24
CA LYS A 260 21.56 -6.63 -30.65
C LYS A 260 21.54 -8.15 -30.78
N ASP A 261 20.46 -8.66 -31.36
CA ASP A 261 20.02 -10.06 -31.28
C ASP A 261 21.14 -11.10 -31.39
N LYS A 262 20.98 -12.18 -30.61
CA LYS A 262 21.55 -13.50 -30.88
C LYS A 262 20.58 -14.29 -31.75
#